data_AF-A0A1C2C4E4-F1
#
_entry.id   AF-A0A1C2C4E4-F1
#
_cell.length_a   1.000
_cell.length_b   1.000
_cell.length_c   1.000
_cell.angle_alpha   90.00
_cell.angle_beta   90.00
_cell.angle_gamma   90.00
#
_symmetry.space_group_name_H-M   'P 1'
#
loop_
_entity.id
_entity.type
_entity.pdbx_description
1 polymer ?
#
loop_
_entity_poly.entity_id
_entity_poly.type
_entity_poly.pdbx_seq_one_letter_code
_entity_poly.pdbx_strand_id
1 'polypeptide(L)' 'MGYASWRSLADHKNLTYYFETALTPNVFWVDIRQVDFSAGQPVRKLRLAEHQVYAGDALTQFKPAQPFVFAGL' A
#
# COMPACT_ATOMS: atom_id res chain seq x y z
N MET A 1 -20.60 1.10 17.70
CA MET A 1 -19.15 1.32 17.79
C MET A 1 -18.55 0.86 16.47
N GLY A 2 -18.18 1.78 15.58
CA GLY A 2 -17.71 1.43 14.23
C GLY A 2 -16.24 1.01 14.27
N TYR A 3 -15.96 -0.26 14.00
CA TYR A 3 -14.59 -0.77 13.96
C TYR A 3 -13.81 -0.11 12.80
N ALA A 4 -12.57 0.27 13.05
CA ALA A 4 -11.67 0.75 11.99
C ALA A 4 -11.51 -0.34 10.92
N SER A 5 -11.70 0.01 9.65
CA SER A 5 -11.59 -0.96 8.55
C SER A 5 -10.14 -1.40 8.28
N TRP A 6 -9.14 -0.64 8.74
CA TRP A 6 -7.70 -0.87 8.52
C TRP A 6 -6.83 -0.03 9.48
N ARG A 7 -5.54 -0.37 9.59
CA ARG A 7 -4.50 0.39 10.33
C ARG A 7 -3.24 0.53 9.48
N SER A 8 -2.46 1.59 9.73
CA SER A 8 -1.17 1.83 9.09
C SER A 8 -0.12 2.26 10.11
N LEU A 9 1.16 1.89 9.89
CA LEU A 9 2.30 2.36 10.66
C LEU A 9 3.42 2.80 9.72
N ALA A 10 3.92 4.02 9.90
CA ALA A 10 5.07 4.54 9.15
C ALA A 10 6.32 4.50 10.04
N ASP A 11 7.25 3.60 9.73
CA ASP A 11 8.56 3.57 10.38
C ASP A 11 9.48 4.56 9.66
N HIS A 12 9.64 5.74 10.25
CA HIS A 12 10.46 6.81 9.66
C HIS A 12 11.96 6.48 9.68
N LYS A 13 12.43 5.61 10.58
CA LYS A 13 13.85 5.27 10.70
C LYS A 13 14.26 4.27 9.63
N ASN A 14 13.44 3.24 9.43
CA ASN A 14 13.72 2.20 8.44
C ASN A 14 13.07 2.48 7.07
N LEU A 15 12.26 3.53 6.97
CA LEU A 15 11.51 3.91 5.77
C LEU A 15 10.60 2.77 5.28
N THR A 16 9.89 2.14 6.21
CA THR A 16 8.97 1.03 5.92
C THR A 16 7.54 1.47 6.24
N TYR A 17 6.62 1.25 5.31
CA TYR A 17 5.19 1.55 5.49
C TYR A 17 4.40 0.25 5.64
N TYR A 18 3.83 0.03 6.82
CA TYR A 18 3.03 -1.15 7.17
C TYR A 18 1.54 -0.86 7.04
N PHE A 19 0.78 -1.86 6.61
CA PHE A 19 -0.68 -1.79 6.50
C PHE A 19 -1.32 -3.13 6.88
N GLU A 20 -2.46 -3.05 7.55
CA GLU A 20 -3.31 -4.21 7.86
C GLU A 20 -4.79 -3.84 7.72
N THR A 21 -5.64 -4.81 7.36
CA THR A 21 -7.11 -4.64 7.38
C THR A 21 -7.68 -5.35 8.59
N ALA A 22 -8.78 -4.83 9.16
CA ALA A 22 -9.46 -5.51 10.27
C ALA A 22 -10.16 -6.81 9.83
N LEU A 23 -10.26 -7.06 8.52
CA LEU A 23 -10.96 -8.20 7.93
C LEU A 23 -10.02 -9.39 7.64
N THR A 24 -8.70 -9.17 7.60
CA THR A 24 -7.70 -10.18 7.27
C THR A 24 -6.61 -10.21 8.34
N PRO A 25 -6.24 -11.37 8.92
CA PRO A 25 -5.27 -11.45 10.02
C PRO A 25 -3.80 -11.23 9.58
N ASN A 26 -3.56 -10.68 8.39
CA ASN A 26 -2.22 -10.51 7.81
C ASN A 26 -1.82 -9.03 7.78
N VAL A 27 -0.54 -8.79 8.10
CA VAL A 27 0.13 -7.50 7.92
C VAL A 27 1.02 -7.61 6.68
N PHE A 28 1.02 -6.57 5.85
CA PHE A 28 1.99 -6.41 4.78
C PHE A 28 2.66 -5.05 4.89
N TRP A 29 3.77 -4.89 4.18
CA TRP A 29 4.52 -3.65 4.17
C TRP A 29 5.16 -3.36 2.81
N VAL A 30 5.64 -2.13 2.68
CA VAL A 30 6.51 -1.70 1.59
C VAL A 30 7.77 -1.08 2.21
N ASP A 31 8.93 -1.61 1.85
CA ASP A 31 10.20 -0.94 2.12
C ASP A 31 10.41 0.15 1.05
N ILE A 32 10.24 1.41 1.45
CA ILE A 32 10.28 2.57 0.56
C ILE A 32 11.69 2.72 -0.05
N ARG A 33 12.73 2.21 0.60
CA ARG A 33 14.12 2.27 0.10
C ARG A 33 14.32 1.43 -1.15
N GLN A 34 13.47 0.43 -1.38
CA GLN A 34 13.51 -0.44 -2.55
C GLN A 34 12.66 0.10 -3.71
N VAL A 35 11.95 1.21 -3.52
CA VAL A 35 11.12 1.85 -4.54
C VAL A 35 11.94 2.84 -5.36
N ASP A 36 11.87 2.75 -6.68
CA ASP A 36 12.45 3.74 -7.57
C ASP A 36 11.48 4.91 -7.81
N PHE A 37 11.82 6.07 -7.24
CA PHE A 37 11.09 7.34 -7.40
C PHE A 37 11.74 8.30 -8.39
N SER A 38 12.68 7.84 -9.23
CA SER A 38 13.27 8.68 -10.27
C SER A 38 12.21 9.21 -11.24
N ALA A 39 12.48 10.40 -11.79
CA ALA A 39 11.55 11.04 -12.70
C ALA A 39 11.29 10.17 -13.95
N GLY A 40 10.02 10.10 -14.37
CA GLY A 40 9.60 9.30 -15.52
C GLY A 40 9.14 7.87 -15.17
N GLN A 41 9.27 7.44 -13.92
CA GLN A 41 8.77 6.13 -13.50
C GLN A 41 7.24 6.04 -13.57
N PRO A 42 6.69 4.90 -14.00
CA PRO A 42 5.24 4.73 -14.12
C PRO A 42 4.58 4.69 -12.74
N VAL A 43 3.37 5.23 -12.66
CA VAL A 43 2.53 5.06 -11.46
C VAL A 43 2.20 3.58 -11.28
N ARG A 44 2.31 3.11 -10.03
CA ARG A 44 1.93 1.76 -9.64
C ARG A 44 0.89 1.76 -8.54
N LYS A 45 0.09 0.71 -8.49
CA LYS A 45 -1.00 0.51 -7.52
C LYS A 45 -0.98 -0.91 -6.98
N LEU A 46 -1.16 -1.03 -5.67
CA LEU A 46 -1.54 -2.26 -4.99
C LEU A 46 -3.06 -2.23 -4.78
N ARG A 47 -3.79 -3.23 -5.30
CA ARG A 47 -5.26 -3.27 -5.24
C ARG A 47 -5.70 -4.04 -3.98
N LEU A 48 -6.37 -3.37 -3.06
CA LEU A 48 -6.85 -3.98 -1.80
C LEU A 48 -8.32 -4.45 -1.85
N ALA A 49 -9.04 -4.20 -2.95
CA ALA A 49 -10.44 -4.60 -3.11
C ALA A 49 -10.56 -6.11 -3.42
N GLU A 50 -11.80 -6.64 -3.45
CA GLU A 50 -12.10 -8.01 -3.90
C GLU A 50 -11.38 -9.10 -3.09
N HIS A 51 -11.26 -8.91 -1.78
CA HIS A 51 -10.63 -9.87 -0.87
C HIS A 51 -9.17 -10.23 -1.24
N GLN A 52 -8.44 -9.30 -1.88
CA GLN A 52 -7.01 -9.46 -2.08
C GLN A 52 -6.30 -9.54 -0.72
N VAL A 53 -5.50 -10.59 -0.54
CA VAL A 53 -4.73 -10.83 0.68
C VAL A 53 -3.26 -10.69 0.37
N TYR A 54 -2.57 -9.89 1.17
CA TYR A 54 -1.13 -9.69 1.10
C TYR A 54 -0.52 -10.00 2.47
N ALA A 55 0.73 -10.45 2.46
CA ALA A 55 1.51 -10.72 3.66
C ALA A 55 2.97 -10.52 3.33
N GLY A 56 3.74 -9.96 4.26
CA GLY A 56 5.15 -9.70 4.01
C GLY A 56 5.41 -8.42 3.23
N ASP A 57 6.55 -8.38 2.55
CA ASP A 57 6.88 -7.33 1.60
C ASP A 57 6.00 -7.44 0.35
N ALA A 58 5.20 -6.40 0.08
CA ALA A 58 4.26 -6.36 -1.03
C ALA A 58 4.79 -5.60 -2.25
N LEU A 59 6.03 -5.09 -2.25
CA LEU A 59 6.54 -4.18 -3.29
C LEU A 59 6.43 -4.78 -4.70
N THR A 60 6.75 -6.06 -4.86
CA THR A 60 6.72 -6.74 -6.16
C THR A 60 5.30 -6.97 -6.71
N GLN A 61 4.28 -6.80 -5.87
CA GLN A 61 2.88 -7.05 -6.22
C GLN A 61 2.18 -5.78 -6.76
N PHE A 62 2.85 -4.62 -6.67
CA PHE A 62 2.38 -3.38 -7.29
C PHE A 62 2.39 -3.48 -8.81
N LYS A 63 1.24 -3.20 -9.43
CA LYS A 63 1.07 -3.24 -10.88
C LYS A 63 1.01 -1.82 -11.47
N PRO A 64 1.50 -1.59 -12.70
CA PRO A 64 1.30 -0.33 -13.40
C PRO A 64 -0.18 0.06 -13.43
N ALA A 65 -0.47 1.34 -13.19
CA ALA A 65 -1.83 1.86 -13.17
C ALA A 65 -1.84 3.33 -13.59
N GLN A 66 -2.99 3.80 -14.09
CA GLN A 66 -3.22 5.23 -14.23
C GLN A 66 -3.38 5.86 -12.84
N PRO A 67 -2.90 7.11 -12.62
CA PRO A 67 -3.23 7.87 -11.42
C PRO A 67 -4.74 7.96 -11.25
N PHE A 68 -5.22 7.90 -10.00
CA PHE A 68 -6.64 8.11 -9.77
C PHE A 68 -6.99 9.59 -9.93
N VAL A 69 -8.17 9.86 -10.48
CA VAL A 69 -8.70 11.22 -10.57
C VAL A 69 -9.19 11.62 -9.18
N PHE A 70 -8.66 12.72 -8.65
CA PHE A 70 -9.17 13.30 -7.41
C PHE A 70 -10.61 13.77 -7.63
N ALA A 71 -11.50 13.49 -6.68
CA ALA A 71 -12.82 14.10 -6.67
C ALA A 71 -12.65 15.63 -6.51
N GLY A 72 -13.15 16.40 -7.47
CA GLY A 72 -13.17 17.86 -7.44
C GLY A 72 -14.55 18.42 -7.10
N LEU A 73 -14.67 19.75 -7.16
CA LEU A 73 -15.95 20.43 -7.37
C LEU A 73 -16.45 20.15 -8.80
#